data_AF-A0A2N1JS00-F1
#
_entry.id   AF-A0A2N1JS00-F1
#
_cell.length_a   1.000
_cell.length_b   1.000
_cell.length_c   1.000
_cell.angle_alpha   90.00
_cell.angle_beta   90.00
_cell.angle_gamma   90.00
#
_symmetry.space_group_name_H-M   'P 1'
#
loop_
_entity.id
_entity.type
_entity.pdbx_description
1 polymer ?
#
loop_
_entity_poly.entity_id
_entity_poly.type
_entity_poly.pdbx_seq_one_letter_code
_entity_poly.pdbx_strand_id
1 'polypeptide(L)'
;MKELKTSSKVWRNMREDLIERIGKSGLEKPDLTIINGTPYDVSLDGGRLGYIYSFNTRDLRVWGKASRNSRRAMTVNELRRLQDLVREWHLDWEILLDGEQHAS
;
A
#
# COMPACT_ATOMS: atom_id res chain seq x y z
N MET A 1 4.36 -12.26 11.65
CA MET A 1 4.72 -12.11 10.23
C MET A 1 6.20 -12.41 10.04
N LYS A 2 6.55 -13.25 9.05
CA LYS A 2 7.94 -13.50 8.63
C LYS A 2 8.59 -12.20 8.14
N GLU A 3 9.87 -12.00 8.42
CA GLU A 3 10.60 -10.87 7.83
C GLU A 3 10.63 -11.02 6.30
N LEU A 4 9.84 -10.21 5.61
CA LEU A 4 9.79 -10.20 4.15
C LEU A 4 11.09 -9.54 3.65
N LYS A 5 11.70 -10.09 2.60
CA LYS A 5 12.82 -9.39 1.93
C LYS A 5 12.25 -8.62 0.77
N THR A 6 12.66 -7.37 0.57
CA THR A 6 12.21 -6.56 -0.58
C THR A 6 12.59 -7.18 -1.93
N SER A 7 13.58 -8.07 -1.96
CA SER A 7 13.98 -8.87 -3.13
C SER A 7 13.23 -10.20 -3.27
N SER A 8 12.38 -10.58 -2.31
CA SER A 8 11.68 -11.86 -2.32
C SER A 8 10.57 -11.89 -3.37
N LYS A 9 10.34 -13.08 -3.95
CA LYS A 9 9.21 -13.31 -4.87
C LYS A 9 7.87 -13.00 -4.21
N VAL A 10 7.72 -13.36 -2.94
CA VAL A 10 6.51 -13.08 -2.13
C VAL A 10 6.25 -11.58 -2.08
N TRP A 11 7.25 -10.79 -1.72
CA TRP A 11 7.11 -9.33 -1.69
C TRP A 11 6.75 -8.72 -3.05
N ARG A 12 7.33 -9.25 -4.14
CA ARG A 12 6.96 -8.82 -5.49
C ARG A 12 5.49 -9.11 -5.79
N ASN A 13 5.02 -10.32 -5.49
CA ASN A 13 3.62 -10.69 -5.70
C ASN A 13 2.66 -9.83 -4.86
N MET A 14 3.01 -9.58 -3.59
CA MET A 14 2.27 -8.67 -2.70
C MET A 14 2.11 -7.29 -3.33
N ARG A 15 3.18 -6.71 -3.88
CA ARG A 15 3.14 -5.40 -4.53
C ARG A 15 2.31 -5.39 -5.81
N GLU A 16 2.44 -6.42 -6.64
CA GLU A 16 1.66 -6.55 -7.88
C GLU A 16 0.16 -6.62 -7.59
N ASP A 17 -0.25 -7.41 -6.60
CA ASP A 17 -1.65 -7.48 -6.13
C ASP A 17 -2.15 -6.12 -5.62
N LEU A 18 -1.35 -5.40 -4.83
CA LEU A 18 -1.74 -4.07 -4.36
C LEU A 18 -1.96 -3.08 -5.51
N ILE A 19 -1.08 -3.09 -6.52
CA ILE A 19 -1.21 -2.23 -7.70
C ILE A 19 -2.51 -2.55 -8.44
N GLU A 20 -2.83 -3.83 -8.61
CA GLU A 20 -4.07 -4.26 -9.26
C GLU A 20 -5.32 -3.82 -8.49
N ARG A 21 -5.33 -3.98 -7.16
CA ARG A 21 -6.43 -3.53 -6.29
C ARG A 21 -6.64 -2.03 -6.38
N ILE A 22 -5.55 -1.24 -6.32
CA ILE A 22 -5.61 0.21 -6.50
C ILE A 22 -6.19 0.55 -7.88
N GLY A 23 -5.76 -0.13 -8.95
CA GLY A 23 -6.27 0.08 -10.31
C GLY A 23 -7.78 -0.19 -10.45
N LYS A 24 -8.33 -1.13 -9.67
CA LYS A 24 -9.77 -1.48 -9.67
C LYS A 24 -10.62 -0.69 -8.68
N SER A 25 -10.00 0.03 -7.74
CA SER A 25 -10.68 0.68 -6.61
C SER A 25 -11.59 1.86 -6.97
N GLY A 26 -11.50 2.38 -8.20
CA GLY A 26 -12.23 3.58 -8.61
C GLY A 26 -11.78 4.86 -7.91
N LEU A 27 -10.65 4.83 -7.19
CA LEU A 27 -9.96 6.04 -6.77
C LEU A 27 -9.58 6.82 -8.04
N GLU A 28 -10.04 8.07 -8.19
CA GLU A 28 -9.83 8.90 -9.38
C GLU A 28 -8.34 9.09 -9.65
N LYS A 29 -7.74 8.20 -10.46
CA LYS A 29 -6.29 8.11 -10.79
C LYS A 29 -5.42 9.17 -10.10
N PRO A 30 -5.14 9.03 -8.80
CA PRO A 30 -3.84 9.45 -8.35
C PRO A 30 -2.92 8.41 -8.96
N ASP A 31 -1.92 8.80 -9.75
CA ASP A 31 -0.90 7.87 -10.24
C ASP A 31 -0.07 7.34 -9.04
N LEU A 32 -0.72 6.55 -8.16
CA LEU A 32 -0.19 6.00 -6.92
C LEU A 32 0.86 5.00 -7.31
N THR A 33 2.07 5.50 -7.34
CA THR A 33 3.24 4.68 -7.60
C THR A 33 3.73 4.17 -6.25
N ILE A 34 3.93 2.86 -6.14
CA ILE A 34 4.66 2.30 -4.99
C ILE A 34 6.11 2.71 -5.14
N ILE A 35 6.51 3.77 -4.44
CA ILE A 35 7.83 4.43 -4.56
C ILE A 35 8.90 3.79 -3.67
N ASN A 36 8.48 3.10 -2.62
CA ASN A 36 9.25 2.13 -1.86
C ASN A 36 8.28 1.42 -0.92
N GLY A 37 8.42 0.11 -0.77
CA GLY A 37 7.74 -0.58 0.30
C GLY A 37 8.78 -1.50 0.92
N THR A 38 9.23 -1.11 2.10
CA THR A 38 10.02 -1.96 2.96
C THR A 38 9.15 -3.16 3.36
N PRO A 39 9.67 -4.22 3.96
CA PRO A 39 8.80 -5.28 4.48
C PRO A 39 7.97 -4.85 5.70
N TYR A 40 8.07 -3.59 6.13
CA TYR A 40 7.40 -3.05 7.30
C TYR A 40 6.35 -1.99 6.96
N ASP A 41 6.40 -1.45 5.74
CA ASP A 41 5.51 -0.40 5.27
C ASP A 41 5.38 -0.39 3.74
N VAL A 42 4.29 0.21 3.25
CA VAL A 42 4.15 0.59 1.84
C VAL A 42 4.03 2.10 1.73
N SER A 43 4.90 2.70 0.93
CA SER A 43 4.82 4.10 0.54
C SER A 43 4.21 4.27 -0.85
N LEU A 44 3.17 5.10 -0.94
CA LEU A 44 2.43 5.43 -2.16
C LEU A 44 2.64 6.91 -2.54
N ASP A 45 2.92 7.16 -3.82
CA ASP A 45 3.09 8.51 -4.35
C ASP A 45 1.78 9.09 -4.91
N GLY A 46 1.17 10.07 -4.23
CA GLY A 46 0.00 10.80 -4.71
C GLY A 46 0.30 12.13 -5.40
N GLY A 47 1.53 12.37 -5.87
CA GLY A 47 1.95 13.60 -6.53
C GLY A 47 2.25 14.76 -5.57
N ARG A 48 1.20 15.43 -5.04
CA ARG A 48 1.37 16.53 -4.04
C ARG A 48 1.57 15.98 -2.63
N LEU A 49 0.96 14.84 -2.34
CA LEU A 49 1.05 14.16 -1.06
C LEU A 49 1.69 12.79 -1.27
N GLY A 50 2.37 12.30 -0.24
CA GLY A 50 2.73 10.89 -0.13
C GLY A 50 1.93 10.23 0.97
N TYR A 51 1.78 8.92 0.87
CA TYR A 51 1.08 8.09 1.85
C TYR A 51 1.99 6.96 2.31
N ILE A 52 1.98 6.65 3.59
CA ILE A 52 2.77 5.55 4.16
C ILE A 52 1.84 4.71 5.02
N TYR A 53 1.64 3.47 4.64
CA TYR A 53 0.90 2.49 5.42
C TYR A 53 1.86 1.63 6.23
N SER A 54 1.73 1.60 7.56
CA SER A 54 2.55 0.75 8.44
C SER A 54 1.89 -0.60 8.65
N PHE A 55 2.63 -1.70 8.48
CA PHE A 55 2.11 -3.04 8.75
C PHE A 55 1.91 -3.29 10.25
N ASN A 56 2.76 -2.66 11.08
CA ASN A 56 2.71 -2.80 12.53
C ASN A 56 1.50 -2.08 13.15
N THR A 57 1.26 -0.82 12.75
CA THR A 57 0.16 -0.03 13.34
C THR A 57 -1.14 -0.13 12.54
N ARG A 58 -1.07 -0.59 11.29
CA ARG A 58 -2.19 -0.63 10.32
C ARG A 58 -2.80 0.73 10.02
N ASP A 59 -1.98 1.77 10.14
CA ASP A 59 -2.38 3.16 9.87
C ASP A 59 -1.75 3.69 8.60
N LEU A 60 -2.56 4.48 7.88
CA LEU A 60 -2.11 5.28 6.74
C LEU A 60 -1.75 6.70 7.22
N ARG A 61 -0.48 7.07 7.07
CA ARG A 61 0.00 8.43 7.35
C ARG A 61 0.13 9.22 6.05
N VAL A 62 -0.28 10.48 6.09
CA VAL A 62 -0.14 11.43 4.99
C VAL A 62 1.04 12.34 5.27
N TRP A 63 1.88 12.60 4.26
CA TRP A 63 2.95 13.59 4.36
C TRP A 63 2.95 14.51 3.15
N GLY A 64 3.25 15.79 3.39
CA GLY A 64 3.34 16.81 2.33
C GLY A 64 4.64 16.69 1.56
N LYS A 65 4.58 16.68 0.23
CA LYS A 65 5.76 16.80 -0.63
C LYS A 65 5.98 18.27 -0.96
N ALA A 66 7.24 18.70 -0.94
CA ALA A 66 7.66 19.96 -1.58
C ALA A 66 7.59 19.77 -3.11
N SER A 67 6.38 19.72 -3.65
CA SER A 67 6.10 19.34 -5.04
C SER A 67 5.29 20.45 -5.70
N ARG A 68 5.75 20.93 -6.86
CA ARG A 68 5.05 21.92 -7.69
C ARG A 68 3.94 21.29 -8.56
N ASN A 69 3.49 20.08 -8.23
CA ASN A 69 2.40 19.44 -8.96
C ASN A 69 1.06 20.11 -8.66
N SER A 70 0.38 20.58 -9.70
CA SER A 70 -0.98 21.16 -9.66
C SER A 70 -2.09 20.13 -9.46
N ARG A 71 -1.74 18.87 -9.14
CA ARG A 71 -2.68 17.77 -9.05
C ARG A 71 -3.54 17.86 -7.79
N ARG A 72 -4.79 17.43 -7.92
CA ARG A 72 -5.77 17.37 -6.84
C ARG A 72 -5.26 16.44 -5.74
N ALA A 73 -5.32 16.91 -4.50
CA ALA A 73 -5.13 16.05 -3.34
C ALA A 73 -6.37 15.17 -3.13
N MET A 74 -6.18 13.93 -2.69
CA MET A 74 -7.30 13.06 -2.32
C MET A 74 -8.18 13.73 -1.27
N THR A 75 -9.48 13.55 -1.40
CA THR A 75 -10.46 13.87 -0.36
C THR A 75 -10.29 12.92 0.83
N VAL A 76 -10.82 13.32 1.99
CA VAL A 76 -10.82 12.46 3.19
C VAL A 76 -11.48 11.10 2.93
N ASN A 77 -12.53 11.06 2.10
CA ASN A 77 -13.19 9.80 1.73
C ASN A 77 -12.31 8.90 0.86
N GLU A 78 -11.56 9.47 -0.09
CA GLU A 78 -10.59 8.72 -0.88
C GLU A 78 -9.42 8.22 -0.04
N LEU A 79 -8.95 9.02 0.93
CA LEU A 79 -7.93 8.59 1.89
C LEU A 79 -8.40 7.42 2.75
N ARG A 80 -9.64 7.47 3.24
CA ARG A 80 -10.23 6.39 4.02
C ARG A 80 -10.36 5.11 3.20
N ARG A 81 -10.87 5.22 1.97
CA ARG A 81 -10.93 4.08 1.02
C ARG A 81 -9.56 3.50 0.73
N LEU A 82 -8.53 4.35 0.58
CA LEU A 82 -7.17 3.88 0.37
C LEU A 82 -6.64 3.13 1.60
N GLN A 83 -6.87 3.64 2.81
CA GLN A 83 -6.47 2.96 4.04
C GLN A 83 -7.17 1.61 4.17
N ASP A 84 -8.49 1.55 3.94
CA ASP A 84 -9.26 0.31 4.02
C ASP A 84 -8.76 -0.71 2.99
N LEU A 85 -8.53 -0.29 1.74
CA LEU A 85 -8.00 -1.15 0.68
C LEU A 85 -6.61 -1.71 1.01
N VAL A 86 -5.68 -0.87 1.47
CA VAL A 86 -4.32 -1.32 1.82
C VAL A 86 -4.38 -2.22 3.06
N ARG A 87 -5.28 -1.96 4.00
CA ARG A 87 -5.47 -2.82 5.16
C ARG A 87 -6.03 -4.20 4.79
N GLU A 88 -7.04 -4.27 3.93
CA GLU A 88 -7.60 -5.52 3.44
C GLU A 88 -6.56 -6.34 2.68
N TRP A 89 -5.84 -5.70 1.76
CA TRP A 89 -4.70 -6.31 1.08
C TRP A 89 -3.67 -6.91 2.06
N HIS A 90 -3.28 -6.15 3.08
CA HIS A 90 -2.32 -6.60 4.07
C HIS A 90 -2.82 -7.83 4.86
N LEU A 91 -4.08 -7.83 5.26
CA LEU A 91 -4.70 -8.93 5.99
C LEU A 91 -4.80 -10.21 5.15
N ASP A 92 -5.18 -10.09 3.87
CA ASP A 92 -5.25 -11.24 2.96
C ASP A 92 -3.89 -11.94 2.85
N TRP A 93 -2.82 -11.16 2.73
CA TRP A 93 -1.46 -11.69 2.66
C TRP A 93 -0.96 -12.25 3.99
N GLU A 94 -1.35 -11.68 5.13
CA GLU A 94 -1.09 -12.30 6.45
C GLU A 94 -1.71 -13.70 6.51
N ILE A 95 -2.98 -13.84 6.12
CA ILE A 95 -3.69 -15.13 6.12
C ILE A 95 -3.03 -16.13 5.16
N LEU A 96 -2.70 -15.71 3.94
CA LEU A 96 -2.05 -16.57 2.95
C LEU A 96 -0.70 -17.09 3.46
N LEU A 97 0.13 -16.21 4.02
CA LEU A 97 1.47 -16.56 4.48
C LEU A 97 1.47 -17.42 5.76
N ASP A 98 0.48 -17.24 6.63
CA ASP A 98 0.29 -18.10 7.80
C ASP A 98 -0.26 -19.48 7.39
N GLY A 99 -1.15 -19.53 6.40
CA GLY A 99 -1.68 -20.78 5.84
C GLY A 99 -0.62 -21.66 5.16
N GLU A 100 0.33 -21.05 4.43
CA GLU A 100 1.47 -21.78 3.83
C GLU A 100 2.40 -22.41 4.89
N GLN A 101 2.48 -21.85 6.10
CA GLN A 101 3.31 -22.39 7.19
C GLN A 101 2.74 -23.66 7.81
N HIS A 102 1.41 -23.82 7.81
CA HIS A 102 0.74 -25.00 8.36
C HIS A 102 0.61 -26.15 7.35
N ALA A 103 0.91 -25.91 6.07
CA ALA A 103 0.89 -26.91 5.01
C ALA A 103 2.29 -27.47 4.67
N SER A 104 3.34 -27.00 5.34
CA SER A 104 4.74 -27.41 5.13
C SER A 104 5.25 -28.36 6.20
#